data_AF-A0A3D5HPX0-F1
#
_entry.id   AF-A0A3D5HPX0-F1
#
_cell.length_a   1.000
_cell.length_b   1.000
_cell.length_c   1.000
_cell.angle_alpha   90.00
_cell.angle_beta   90.00
_cell.angle_gamma   90.00
#
_symmetry.space_group_name_H-M   'P 1'
#
loop_
_entity.id
_entity.type
_entity.pdbx_description
1 polymer ?
#
loop_
_entity_poly.entity_id
_entity_poly.type
_entity_poly.pdbx_seq_one_letter_code
_entity_poly.pdbx_strand_id
1 'polypeptide(L)'
;MCFLAFTSQAQNERYLDEVFDDVVVTDTIGYGENTTVILAPNFIKRPLFYNFYEPEGDTEELRPLIVLFHTGNFLPRLINGQISGSLEDQYIVNLSERLARMGYCVAIVDYRKGWNPISDIQEVRTNTLINAAYRGVQDSRTAARYFRLTAAAFGNPHRIDPNKIVAWGAGTGGYISLATASLDEYNDVVLPKFIGSNGLPMVIEQINGDINAEAVGVIPGTTDTLCYPNFAGLGLNSDFQL
;
A
#
# COMPACT_ATOMS: atom_id res chain seq x y z
N MET A 1 -60.56 -2.39 -10.32
CA MET A 1 -59.37 -3.25 -10.19
C MET A 1 -58.22 -2.32 -9.80
N CYS A 2 -57.87 -2.28 -8.52
CA CYS A 2 -56.84 -1.37 -8.00
C CYS A 2 -55.48 -2.06 -8.15
N PHE A 3 -54.63 -1.57 -9.05
CA PHE A 3 -53.25 -2.04 -9.16
C PHE A 3 -52.44 -1.42 -8.02
N LEU A 4 -52.20 -2.21 -6.97
CA LEU A 4 -51.14 -1.93 -6.00
C LEU A 4 -49.81 -2.28 -6.68
N ALA A 5 -49.12 -1.25 -7.18
CA ALA A 5 -47.74 -1.36 -7.59
C ALA A 5 -46.88 -1.37 -6.32
N PHE A 6 -46.37 -2.55 -5.94
CA PHE A 6 -45.25 -2.65 -5.02
C PHE A 6 -43.99 -2.25 -5.79
N THR A 7 -43.53 -1.02 -5.63
CA THR A 7 -42.17 -0.66 -6.03
C THR A 7 -41.23 -1.29 -5.00
N SER A 8 -40.52 -2.35 -5.38
CA SER A 8 -39.37 -2.80 -4.60
C SER A 8 -38.31 -1.69 -4.63
N GLN A 9 -38.15 -0.93 -3.55
CA GLN A 9 -36.90 -0.20 -3.30
C GLN A 9 -35.84 -1.26 -2.98
N ALA A 10 -35.20 -1.82 -4.01
CA ALA A 10 -34.20 -2.86 -3.84
C ALA A 10 -32.81 -2.47 -4.33
N GLN A 11 -32.60 -1.23 -4.80
CA GLN A 11 -31.30 -0.81 -5.36
C GLN A 11 -31.06 0.68 -5.05
N ASN A 12 -29.86 0.98 -4.54
CA ASN A 12 -29.26 2.25 -4.09
C ASN A 12 -28.80 2.21 -2.62
N GLU A 13 -28.30 1.08 -2.15
CA GLU A 13 -27.59 1.04 -0.86
C GLU A 13 -26.14 1.49 -1.06
N ARG A 14 -25.80 2.67 -0.52
CA ARG A 14 -24.43 3.19 -0.54
C ARG A 14 -23.47 2.15 0.03
N TYR A 15 -22.30 2.03 -0.59
CA TYR A 15 -21.26 1.03 -0.34
C TYR A 15 -21.59 -0.39 -0.82
N LEU A 16 -22.78 -0.64 -1.35
CA LEU A 16 -23.16 -1.92 -1.97
C LEU A 16 -23.52 -1.79 -3.46
N ASP A 17 -24.17 -0.68 -3.83
CA ASP A 17 -24.56 -0.34 -5.20
C ASP A 17 -23.79 0.88 -5.71
N GLU A 18 -23.63 1.02 -7.03
CA GLU A 18 -23.11 2.24 -7.66
C GLU A 18 -24.21 3.31 -7.62
N VAL A 19 -24.04 4.30 -6.73
CA VAL A 19 -25.03 5.37 -6.45
C VAL A 19 -24.58 6.76 -6.92
N PHE A 20 -23.33 6.88 -7.37
CA PHE A 20 -22.79 8.08 -8.02
C PHE A 20 -22.48 7.76 -9.49
N ASP A 21 -22.74 8.73 -10.37
CA ASP A 21 -22.53 8.57 -11.81
C ASP A 21 -21.05 8.76 -12.19
N ASP A 22 -20.38 9.71 -11.54
CA ASP A 22 -19.03 10.18 -11.90
C ASP A 22 -18.03 10.10 -10.74
N VAL A 23 -16.74 10.11 -11.08
CA VAL A 23 -15.61 9.97 -10.16
C VAL A 23 -14.62 11.10 -10.40
N VAL A 24 -14.17 11.74 -9.32
CA VAL A 24 -13.07 12.69 -9.34
C VAL A 24 -11.77 11.92 -9.07
N VAL A 25 -10.76 12.18 -9.91
CA VAL A 25 -9.43 11.56 -9.78
C VAL A 25 -8.38 12.64 -9.55
N THR A 26 -7.53 12.44 -8.54
CA THR A 26 -6.34 13.26 -8.30
C THR A 26 -5.09 12.38 -8.34
N ASP A 27 -4.24 12.62 -9.33
CA ASP A 27 -3.07 11.77 -9.59
C ASP A 27 -1.78 12.28 -8.93
N THR A 28 -0.83 11.37 -8.70
CA THR A 28 0.56 11.66 -8.31
C THR A 28 0.67 12.45 -6.99
N ILE A 29 -0.06 12.05 -5.97
CA ILE A 29 0.04 12.66 -4.64
C ILE A 29 1.11 11.91 -3.83
N GLY A 30 2.05 12.65 -3.23
CA GLY A 30 3.08 12.07 -2.36
C GLY A 30 2.53 11.68 -0.99
N TYR A 31 2.82 10.45 -0.54
CA TYR A 31 2.46 9.98 0.81
C TYR A 31 3.66 9.72 1.72
N GLY A 32 4.88 9.80 1.20
CA GLY A 32 6.11 9.56 1.96
C GLY A 32 7.31 9.51 1.04
N GLU A 33 8.49 9.27 1.61
CA GLU A 33 9.73 9.13 0.85
C GLU A 33 10.60 8.01 1.42
N ASN A 34 11.16 7.18 0.55
CA ASN A 34 12.02 6.09 0.98
C ASN A 34 13.00 5.67 -0.12
N THR A 35 13.96 4.81 0.20
CA THR A 35 15.06 4.45 -0.70
C THR A 35 14.63 3.48 -1.78
N THR A 36 14.97 3.77 -3.05
CA THR A 36 14.91 2.77 -4.12
C THR A 36 16.16 1.89 -4.10
N VAL A 37 15.95 0.58 -4.23
CA VAL A 37 17.04 -0.40 -4.31
C VAL A 37 17.20 -1.01 -5.71
N ILE A 38 16.37 -0.59 -6.69
CA ILE A 38 16.48 -1.04 -8.09
C ILE A 38 17.84 -0.66 -8.68
N LEU A 39 18.38 0.49 -8.28
CA LEU A 39 19.64 1.03 -8.80
C LEU A 39 20.84 0.66 -7.94
N ALA A 40 20.70 -0.32 -7.03
CA ALA A 40 21.79 -0.76 -6.17
C ALA A 40 23.06 -1.06 -7.00
N PRO A 41 24.26 -0.63 -6.54
CA PRO A 41 24.54 -0.07 -5.21
C PRO A 41 24.28 1.44 -5.05
N ASN A 42 23.64 2.11 -6.01
CA ASN A 42 23.24 3.52 -5.85
C ASN A 42 21.87 3.61 -5.14
N PHE A 43 21.91 3.90 -3.84
CA PHE A 43 20.74 4.02 -2.97
C PHE A 43 20.23 5.46 -2.96
N ILE A 44 19.10 5.70 -3.62
CA ILE A 44 18.54 7.05 -3.79
C ILE A 44 17.20 7.13 -3.07
N LYS A 45 17.03 8.14 -2.21
CA LYS A 45 15.73 8.47 -1.61
C LYS A 45 14.78 8.99 -2.70
N ARG A 46 13.57 8.44 -2.78
CA ARG A 46 12.54 8.85 -3.73
C ARG A 46 11.18 9.01 -3.04
N PRO A 47 10.33 9.92 -3.53
CA PRO A 47 8.95 9.99 -3.11
C PRO A 47 8.19 8.73 -3.49
N LEU A 48 7.20 8.39 -2.65
CA LEU A 48 6.21 7.36 -2.87
C LEU A 48 4.86 8.05 -3.14
N PHE A 49 4.13 7.54 -4.13
CA PHE A 49 2.95 8.22 -4.67
C PHE A 49 1.70 7.35 -4.61
N TYR A 50 0.55 8.01 -4.69
CA TYR A 50 -0.74 7.38 -4.93
C TYR A 50 -1.59 8.23 -5.88
N ASN A 51 -2.57 7.58 -6.52
CA ASN A 51 -3.68 8.26 -7.17
C ASN A 51 -4.94 8.08 -6.31
N PHE A 52 -5.74 9.13 -6.19
CA PHE A 52 -6.92 9.16 -5.34
C PHE A 52 -8.19 9.24 -6.17
N TYR A 53 -9.18 8.42 -5.84
CA TYR A 53 -10.48 8.31 -6.50
C TYR A 53 -11.57 8.54 -5.46
N GLU A 54 -12.49 9.45 -5.76
CA GLU A 54 -13.63 9.74 -4.91
C GLU A 54 -14.89 10.04 -5.74
N PRO A 55 -16.09 9.75 -5.23
CA PRO A 55 -17.34 10.08 -5.91
C PRO A 55 -17.47 11.60 -6.13
N GLU A 56 -17.89 11.99 -7.33
CA GLU A 56 -18.21 13.39 -7.63
C GLU A 56 -19.51 13.81 -6.94
N GLY A 57 -19.50 15.00 -6.32
CA GLY A 57 -20.68 15.57 -5.66
C GLY A 57 -21.05 14.95 -4.32
N ASP A 58 -20.27 14.00 -3.79
CA ASP A 58 -20.50 13.40 -2.48
C ASP A 58 -20.23 14.38 -1.34
N THR A 59 -21.22 14.54 -0.46
CA THR A 59 -21.22 15.44 0.68
C THR A 59 -20.88 14.76 2.01
N GLU A 60 -20.64 13.45 2.02
CA GLU A 60 -20.16 12.77 3.22
C GLU A 60 -18.75 13.26 3.60
N GLU A 61 -18.58 13.49 4.90
CA GLU A 61 -17.33 14.03 5.46
C GLU A 61 -16.40 12.94 6.02
N LEU A 62 -16.94 11.72 6.26
CA LEU A 62 -16.23 10.58 6.84
C LEU A 62 -16.47 9.31 6.02
N ARG A 63 -15.78 9.20 4.88
CA ARG A 63 -15.90 8.06 3.95
C ARG A 63 -14.88 6.96 4.28
N PRO A 64 -15.27 5.67 4.26
CA PRO A 64 -14.30 4.58 4.36
C PRO A 64 -13.28 4.65 3.22
N LEU A 65 -12.01 4.45 3.56
CA LEU A 65 -10.89 4.48 2.63
C LEU A 65 -10.42 3.06 2.31
N ILE A 66 -10.31 2.76 1.03
CA ILE A 66 -9.64 1.56 0.51
C ILE A 66 -8.26 1.97 -0.01
N VAL A 67 -7.21 1.52 0.67
CA VAL A 67 -5.83 1.63 0.21
C VAL A 67 -5.52 0.41 -0.64
N LEU A 68 -5.47 0.61 -1.96
CA LEU A 68 -5.42 -0.44 -2.96
C LEU A 68 -4.00 -0.58 -3.52
N PHE A 69 -3.42 -1.77 -3.41
CA PHE A 69 -2.07 -2.07 -3.90
C PHE A 69 -2.12 -2.87 -5.21
N HIS A 70 -1.41 -2.39 -6.23
CA HIS A 70 -1.36 -3.02 -7.55
C HIS A 70 -0.41 -4.23 -7.61
N THR A 71 -0.58 -5.10 -8.61
CA THR A 71 0.39 -6.16 -8.90
C THR A 71 1.71 -5.58 -9.43
N GLY A 72 2.81 -6.33 -9.40
CA GLY A 72 4.03 -5.85 -10.06
C GLY A 72 5.28 -6.66 -9.83
N ASN A 73 5.21 -7.78 -9.10
CA ASN A 73 6.34 -8.61 -8.69
C ASN A 73 7.44 -7.80 -8.00
N PHE A 74 7.07 -6.72 -7.30
CA PHE A 74 7.99 -5.74 -6.74
C PHE A 74 9.04 -5.22 -7.74
N LEU A 75 8.72 -5.16 -9.03
CA LEU A 75 9.63 -4.70 -10.08
C LEU A 75 8.90 -3.66 -10.95
N PRO A 76 9.62 -2.79 -11.66
CA PRO A 76 9.00 -1.89 -12.63
C PRO A 76 8.21 -2.69 -13.67
N ARG A 77 7.10 -2.13 -14.15
CA ARG A 77 6.32 -2.68 -15.25
C ARG A 77 7.22 -3.03 -16.43
N LEU A 78 6.91 -4.11 -17.15
CA LEU A 78 7.71 -4.75 -18.20
C LEU A 78 8.97 -5.47 -17.67
N ILE A 79 9.74 -4.87 -16.77
CA ILE A 79 10.89 -5.53 -16.11
C ILE A 79 10.42 -6.69 -15.23
N ASN A 80 9.24 -6.56 -14.66
CA ASN A 80 8.56 -7.60 -13.89
C ASN A 80 8.07 -8.80 -14.71
N GLY A 81 8.27 -8.81 -16.03
CA GLY A 81 7.80 -9.85 -16.94
C GLY A 81 6.29 -9.82 -17.20
N GLN A 82 5.61 -8.71 -16.88
CA GLN A 82 4.17 -8.53 -17.02
C GLN A 82 3.83 -7.23 -17.76
N ILE A 83 2.66 -7.20 -18.39
CA ILE A 83 2.09 -5.99 -19.01
C ILE A 83 1.41 -5.06 -18.01
N SER A 84 1.25 -5.52 -16.77
CA SER A 84 0.76 -4.81 -15.60
C SER A 84 1.91 -4.63 -14.59
N GLY A 85 1.80 -3.69 -13.68
CA GLY A 85 2.85 -3.33 -12.74
C GLY A 85 2.78 -1.90 -12.21
N SER A 86 1.70 -1.18 -12.46
CA SER A 86 1.57 0.22 -12.04
C SER A 86 0.17 0.53 -11.51
N LEU A 87 0.12 1.62 -10.75
CA LEU A 87 -1.12 2.26 -10.29
C LEU A 87 -2.02 2.78 -11.42
N GLU A 88 -1.50 2.87 -12.65
CA GLU A 88 -2.23 3.33 -13.85
C GLU A 88 -2.85 2.18 -14.67
N ASP A 89 -2.64 0.92 -14.24
CA ASP A 89 -3.16 -0.22 -14.97
C ASP A 89 -4.70 -0.22 -14.97
N GLN A 90 -5.29 -0.36 -16.15
CA GLN A 90 -6.73 -0.19 -16.33
C GLN A 90 -7.60 -1.11 -15.47
N TYR A 91 -7.13 -2.31 -15.13
CA TYR A 91 -7.92 -3.22 -14.27
C TYR A 91 -8.10 -2.66 -12.86
N ILE A 92 -7.08 -1.97 -12.32
CA ILE A 92 -7.13 -1.40 -10.97
C ILE A 92 -7.81 -0.04 -10.97
N VAL A 93 -7.64 0.75 -12.04
CA VAL A 93 -8.37 2.00 -12.26
C VAL A 93 -9.88 1.74 -12.31
N ASN A 94 -10.34 0.81 -13.16
CA ASN A 94 -11.76 0.48 -13.27
C ASN A 94 -12.35 -0.05 -11.94
N LEU A 95 -11.58 -0.81 -11.17
CA LEU A 95 -12.00 -1.27 -9.84
C LEU A 95 -12.15 -0.10 -8.87
N SER A 96 -11.19 0.83 -8.85
CA SER A 96 -11.22 2.02 -7.99
C SER A 96 -12.36 2.95 -8.35
N GLU A 97 -12.62 3.19 -9.64
CA GLU A 97 -13.76 4.00 -10.09
C GLU A 97 -15.08 3.37 -9.68
N ARG A 98 -15.23 2.05 -9.82
CA ARG A 98 -16.43 1.34 -9.40
C ARG A 98 -16.67 1.47 -7.89
N LEU A 99 -15.63 1.26 -7.08
CA LEU A 99 -15.71 1.44 -5.64
C LEU A 99 -16.01 2.90 -5.26
N ALA A 100 -15.42 3.87 -5.96
CA ALA A 100 -15.72 5.28 -5.79
C ALA A 100 -17.19 5.61 -6.11
N ARG A 101 -17.74 5.05 -7.20
CA ARG A 101 -19.18 5.18 -7.52
C ARG A 101 -20.10 4.53 -6.50
N MET A 102 -19.61 3.60 -5.69
CA MET A 102 -20.35 3.05 -4.53
C MET A 102 -20.28 3.96 -3.29
N GLY A 103 -19.43 4.99 -3.30
CA GLY A 103 -19.27 5.96 -2.20
C GLY A 103 -17.96 5.86 -1.43
N TYR A 104 -17.07 4.92 -1.77
CA TYR A 104 -15.77 4.78 -1.10
C TYR A 104 -14.78 5.83 -1.55
N CYS A 105 -13.83 6.17 -0.67
CA CYS A 105 -12.56 6.77 -1.10
C CYS A 105 -11.59 5.65 -1.46
N VAL A 106 -10.87 5.77 -2.57
CA VAL A 106 -9.87 4.76 -2.98
C VAL A 106 -8.54 5.42 -3.28
N ALA A 107 -7.47 4.93 -2.66
CA ALA A 107 -6.10 5.33 -2.94
C ALA A 107 -5.34 4.18 -3.59
N ILE A 108 -5.00 4.27 -4.88
CA ILE A 108 -4.13 3.30 -5.53
C ILE A 108 -2.69 3.68 -5.21
N VAL A 109 -2.01 2.88 -4.38
CA VAL A 109 -0.69 3.21 -3.82
C VAL A 109 0.43 2.53 -4.60
N ASP A 110 1.44 3.31 -4.99
CA ASP A 110 2.73 2.78 -5.41
C ASP A 110 3.61 2.46 -4.19
N TYR A 111 4.43 1.44 -4.31
CA TYR A 111 5.32 0.94 -3.24
C TYR A 111 6.75 0.75 -3.77
N ARG A 112 7.71 0.66 -2.86
CA ARG A 112 9.13 0.43 -3.21
C ARG A 112 9.26 -0.87 -3.99
N LYS A 113 9.92 -0.74 -5.13
CA LYS A 113 10.28 -1.84 -6.02
C LYS A 113 11.76 -2.21 -5.84
N GLY A 114 12.09 -3.45 -6.16
CA GLY A 114 13.44 -3.96 -6.33
C GLY A 114 13.65 -5.29 -5.61
N TRP A 115 14.07 -6.32 -6.34
CA TRP A 115 14.71 -7.55 -5.86
C TRP A 115 15.54 -8.13 -7.01
N ASN A 116 16.31 -9.19 -6.78
CA ASN A 116 17.18 -9.78 -7.81
C ASN A 116 16.58 -11.08 -8.37
N PRO A 117 15.78 -11.04 -9.46
CA PRO A 117 15.19 -12.24 -10.06
C PRO A 117 16.17 -13.05 -10.91
N ILE A 118 17.28 -12.45 -11.34
CA ILE A 118 18.21 -13.04 -12.32
C ILE A 118 19.45 -13.68 -11.69
N SER A 119 19.61 -13.61 -10.37
CA SER A 119 20.72 -14.31 -9.70
C SER A 119 20.64 -15.80 -9.97
N ASP A 120 21.75 -16.44 -10.31
CA ASP A 120 21.82 -17.90 -10.45
C ASP A 120 21.67 -18.62 -9.09
N ILE A 121 21.85 -17.90 -7.99
CA ILE A 121 21.75 -18.45 -6.63
C ILE A 121 20.31 -18.30 -6.12
N GLN A 122 19.64 -19.44 -5.91
CA GLN A 122 18.25 -19.46 -5.41
C GLN A 122 18.09 -18.68 -4.11
N GLU A 123 19.03 -18.83 -3.18
CA GLU A 123 18.98 -18.14 -1.89
C GLU A 123 19.00 -16.61 -2.04
N VAL A 124 19.80 -16.07 -2.96
CA VAL A 124 19.85 -14.62 -3.24
C VAL A 124 18.50 -14.13 -3.78
N ARG A 125 17.90 -14.90 -4.69
CA ARG A 125 16.55 -14.59 -5.22
C ARG A 125 15.52 -14.56 -4.10
N THR A 126 15.48 -15.59 -3.25
CA THR A 126 14.56 -15.69 -2.10
C THR A 126 14.77 -14.55 -1.12
N ASN A 127 16.00 -14.30 -0.67
CA ASN A 127 16.32 -13.27 0.30
C ASN A 127 15.91 -11.88 -0.21
N THR A 128 16.30 -11.53 -1.43
CA THR A 128 15.97 -10.20 -1.99
C THR A 128 14.48 -10.02 -2.25
N LEU A 129 13.75 -11.08 -2.58
CA LEU A 129 12.28 -11.03 -2.73
C LEU A 129 11.58 -10.85 -1.37
N ILE A 130 12.02 -11.54 -0.32
CA ILE A 130 11.49 -11.36 1.05
C ILE A 130 11.72 -9.92 1.53
N ASN A 131 12.90 -9.36 1.26
CA ASN A 131 13.18 -7.95 1.53
C ASN A 131 12.24 -6.99 0.77
N ALA A 132 11.86 -7.33 -0.47
CA ALA A 132 10.92 -6.52 -1.24
C ALA A 132 9.50 -6.58 -0.66
N ALA A 133 9.05 -7.75 -0.24
CA ALA A 133 7.78 -7.92 0.46
C ALA A 133 7.73 -7.14 1.79
N TYR A 134 8.81 -7.21 2.57
CA TYR A 134 8.94 -6.46 3.83
C TYR A 134 8.86 -4.94 3.62
N ARG A 135 9.51 -4.41 2.58
CA ARG A 135 9.38 -3.00 2.19
C ARG A 135 7.94 -2.64 1.79
N GLY A 136 7.23 -3.54 1.11
CA GLY A 136 5.82 -3.34 0.78
C GLY A 136 4.95 -3.19 2.03
N VAL A 137 5.19 -3.98 3.07
CA VAL A 137 4.49 -3.84 4.36
C VAL A 137 4.78 -2.49 5.00
N GLN A 138 6.06 -2.11 5.10
CA GLN A 138 6.49 -0.81 5.58
C GLN A 138 5.82 0.37 4.85
N ASP A 139 5.72 0.29 3.53
CA ASP A 139 5.12 1.33 2.69
C ASP A 139 3.59 1.39 2.88
N SER A 140 2.93 0.24 3.05
CA SER A 140 1.50 0.19 3.36
C SER A 140 1.17 0.84 4.71
N ARG A 141 1.98 0.57 5.75
CA ARG A 141 1.87 1.19 7.07
C ARG A 141 2.14 2.69 7.04
N THR A 142 3.09 3.11 6.20
CA THR A 142 3.34 4.53 5.93
C THR A 142 2.13 5.20 5.29
N ALA A 143 1.48 4.56 4.30
CA ALA A 143 0.27 5.09 3.68
C ALA A 143 -0.88 5.24 4.69
N ALA A 144 -1.11 4.22 5.53
CA ALA A 144 -2.15 4.28 6.58
C ALA A 144 -1.92 5.44 7.55
N ARG A 145 -0.67 5.62 8.03
CA ARG A 145 -0.29 6.76 8.87
C ARG A 145 -0.47 8.08 8.14
N TYR A 146 -0.09 8.17 6.88
CA TYR A 146 -0.24 9.39 6.08
C TYR A 146 -1.70 9.83 6.01
N PHE A 147 -2.64 8.94 5.67
CA PHE A 147 -4.04 9.32 5.61
C PHE A 147 -4.58 9.79 6.97
N ARG A 148 -4.22 9.10 8.05
CA ARG A 148 -4.59 9.52 9.41
C ARG A 148 -3.95 10.85 9.81
N LEU A 149 -2.72 11.11 9.40
CA LEU A 149 -2.06 12.41 9.59
C LEU A 149 -2.83 13.51 8.87
N THR A 150 -3.23 13.29 7.61
CA THR A 150 -4.00 14.28 6.85
C THR A 150 -5.36 14.57 7.48
N ALA A 151 -6.03 13.56 8.01
CA ALA A 151 -7.27 13.72 8.75
C ALA A 151 -7.07 14.50 10.07
N ALA A 152 -6.03 14.16 10.84
CA ALA A 152 -5.81 14.73 12.18
C ALA A 152 -5.20 16.14 12.16
N ALA A 153 -4.30 16.44 11.21
CA ALA A 153 -3.47 17.64 11.24
C ALA A 153 -3.66 18.58 10.05
N PHE A 154 -4.29 18.12 8.96
CA PHE A 154 -4.39 18.88 7.70
C PHE A 154 -5.84 19.07 7.23
N GLY A 155 -6.81 18.99 8.14
CA GLY A 155 -8.22 19.30 7.85
C GLY A 155 -8.94 18.23 7.01
N ASN A 156 -8.39 17.02 6.91
CA ASN A 156 -9.00 15.90 6.19
C ASN A 156 -9.40 16.23 4.74
N PRO A 157 -8.43 16.60 3.87
CA PRO A 157 -8.74 17.09 2.52
C PRO A 157 -9.52 16.06 1.67
N HIS A 158 -9.35 14.78 1.98
CA HIS A 158 -9.98 13.66 1.30
C HIS A 158 -11.31 13.20 1.93
N ARG A 159 -11.77 13.87 3.01
CA ARG A 159 -12.99 13.51 3.76
C ARG A 159 -13.09 12.01 4.07
N ILE A 160 -11.98 11.41 4.52
CA ILE A 160 -11.91 9.99 4.89
C ILE A 160 -12.21 9.81 6.37
N ASP A 161 -12.77 8.66 6.76
CA ASP A 161 -12.87 8.26 8.15
C ASP A 161 -11.53 7.61 8.57
N PRO A 162 -10.74 8.25 9.47
CA PRO A 162 -9.43 7.71 9.87
C PRO A 162 -9.53 6.39 10.64
N ASN A 163 -10.73 6.01 11.10
CA ASN A 163 -10.99 4.74 11.75
C ASN A 163 -11.45 3.64 10.79
N LYS A 164 -11.70 3.95 9.51
CA LYS A 164 -12.16 2.99 8.50
C LYS A 164 -11.24 3.00 7.29
N ILE A 165 -10.07 2.38 7.46
CA ILE A 165 -9.04 2.29 6.42
C ILE A 165 -8.74 0.81 6.18
N VAL A 166 -8.95 0.34 4.96
CA VAL A 166 -8.73 -1.05 4.55
C VAL A 166 -7.57 -1.18 3.60
N ALA A 167 -6.75 -2.21 3.77
CA ALA A 167 -5.80 -2.64 2.76
C ALA A 167 -6.47 -3.66 1.83
N TRP A 168 -6.42 -3.40 0.53
CA TRP A 168 -6.79 -4.35 -0.51
C TRP A 168 -5.63 -4.46 -1.48
N GLY A 169 -5.35 -5.65 -2.02
CA GLY A 169 -4.43 -5.74 -3.14
C GLY A 169 -4.77 -6.76 -4.22
N ALA A 170 -4.19 -6.54 -5.40
CA ALA A 170 -4.26 -7.45 -6.54
C ALA A 170 -2.85 -7.98 -6.87
N GLY A 171 -2.72 -9.30 -7.09
CA GLY A 171 -1.42 -9.93 -7.37
C GLY A 171 -0.41 -9.65 -6.26
N THR A 172 0.70 -8.97 -6.57
CA THR A 172 1.70 -8.51 -5.57
C THR A 172 1.07 -7.70 -4.44
N GLY A 173 0.10 -6.83 -4.73
CA GLY A 173 -0.61 -6.10 -3.70
C GLY A 173 -1.31 -7.00 -2.70
N GLY A 174 -1.77 -8.18 -3.12
CA GLY A 174 -2.39 -9.16 -2.21
C GLY A 174 -1.39 -9.73 -1.20
N TYR A 175 -0.12 -9.89 -1.59
CA TYR A 175 0.95 -10.24 -0.65
C TYR A 175 1.18 -9.10 0.35
N ILE A 176 1.17 -7.85 -0.12
CA ILE A 176 1.32 -6.68 0.76
C ILE A 176 0.17 -6.63 1.76
N SER A 177 -1.08 -6.64 1.30
CA SER A 177 -2.25 -6.54 2.19
C SER A 177 -2.32 -7.68 3.19
N LEU A 178 -2.04 -8.92 2.77
CA LEU A 178 -2.05 -10.08 3.67
C LEU A 178 -0.89 -10.00 4.68
N ALA A 179 0.32 -9.69 4.21
CA ALA A 179 1.49 -9.59 5.08
C ALA A 179 1.32 -8.48 6.12
N THR A 180 0.78 -7.32 5.71
CA THR A 180 0.49 -6.21 6.62
C THR A 180 -0.51 -6.58 7.71
N ALA A 181 -1.49 -7.44 7.39
CA ALA A 181 -2.47 -7.93 8.33
C ALA A 181 -1.96 -9.09 9.22
N SER A 182 -0.82 -9.69 8.89
CA SER A 182 -0.32 -10.89 9.58
C SER A 182 1.02 -10.72 10.30
N LEU A 183 1.77 -9.67 10.00
CA LEU A 183 3.10 -9.42 10.59
C LEU A 183 2.98 -8.34 11.66
N ASP A 184 2.88 -8.72 12.94
CA ASP A 184 2.68 -7.76 14.03
C ASP A 184 4.01 -7.32 14.63
N GLU A 185 4.97 -8.25 14.75
CA GLU A 185 6.27 -8.00 15.37
C GLU A 185 7.43 -8.56 14.55
N TYR A 186 8.65 -8.14 14.88
CA TYR A 186 9.85 -8.58 14.18
C TYR A 186 10.02 -10.11 14.19
N ASN A 187 9.64 -10.79 15.27
CA ASN A 187 9.78 -12.25 15.35
C ASN A 187 8.97 -12.99 14.27
N ASP A 188 7.92 -12.39 13.72
CA ASP A 188 7.12 -12.98 12.64
C ASP A 188 7.92 -13.13 11.33
N VAL A 189 9.02 -12.38 11.19
CA VAL A 189 9.94 -12.47 10.05
C VAL A 189 11.26 -13.19 10.39
N VAL A 190 11.42 -13.72 11.61
CA VAL A 190 12.60 -14.48 12.07
C VAL A 190 12.26 -15.95 12.31
N LEU A 191 11.54 -16.55 11.34
CA LEU A 191 11.19 -17.97 11.37
C LEU A 191 12.31 -18.83 10.76
N PRO A 192 12.43 -20.14 11.09
CA PRO A 192 13.47 -21.01 10.52
C PRO A 192 13.56 -21.00 8.99
N LYS A 193 12.42 -20.82 8.30
CA LYS A 193 12.35 -20.71 6.82
C LYS A 193 12.87 -19.38 6.25
N PHE A 194 13.06 -18.38 7.11
CA PHE A 194 13.59 -17.05 6.78
C PHE A 194 15.00 -16.85 7.33
N ILE A 195 15.69 -17.93 7.70
CA ILE A 195 17.11 -17.91 8.06
C ILE A 195 17.91 -18.39 6.84
N GLY A 196 18.90 -17.59 6.45
CA GLY A 196 19.82 -17.93 5.37
C GLY A 196 20.81 -19.04 5.75
N SER A 197 21.50 -19.58 4.75
CA SER A 197 22.57 -20.57 4.92
C SER A 197 23.75 -20.04 5.76
N ASN A 198 23.89 -18.71 5.85
CA ASN A 198 24.84 -18.01 6.71
C ASN A 198 24.41 -17.92 8.18
N GLY A 199 23.23 -18.44 8.55
CA GLY A 199 22.68 -18.39 9.90
C GLY A 199 22.08 -17.05 10.29
N LEU A 200 21.97 -16.10 9.36
CA LEU A 200 21.37 -14.79 9.60
C LEU A 200 19.92 -14.74 9.10
N PRO A 201 19.03 -13.98 9.77
CA PRO A 201 17.70 -13.69 9.24
C PRO A 201 17.78 -12.98 7.88
N MET A 202 16.82 -13.25 6.99
CA MET A 202 16.71 -12.56 5.70
C MET A 202 16.34 -11.09 5.84
N VAL A 203 15.66 -10.71 6.94
CA VAL A 203 15.36 -9.34 7.32
C VAL A 203 16.05 -9.05 8.64
N ILE A 204 16.82 -7.96 8.71
CA ILE A 204 17.56 -7.51 9.89
C ILE A 204 17.16 -6.06 10.15
N GLU A 205 16.45 -5.77 11.24
CA GLU A 205 15.86 -4.42 11.46
C GLU A 205 16.88 -3.28 11.42
N GLN A 206 18.10 -3.49 11.93
CA GLN A 206 19.15 -2.46 11.88
C GLN A 206 19.52 -2.06 10.43
N ILE A 207 19.30 -2.98 9.48
CA ILE A 207 19.58 -2.79 8.06
C ILE A 207 18.31 -2.37 7.32
N ASN A 208 17.18 -3.02 7.62
CA ASN A 208 15.94 -2.93 6.87
C ASN A 208 14.93 -1.91 7.42
N GLY A 209 15.13 -1.40 8.63
CA GLY A 209 14.11 -0.73 9.42
C GLY A 209 13.17 -1.73 10.10
N ASP A 210 12.43 -1.25 11.09
CA ASP A 210 11.39 -2.02 11.77
C ASP A 210 10.18 -2.25 10.86
N ILE A 211 9.30 -3.17 11.25
CA ILE A 211 8.14 -3.56 10.42
C ILE A 211 7.17 -2.39 10.21
N ASN A 212 7.14 -1.44 11.16
CA ASN A 212 6.30 -0.25 11.07
C ASN A 212 6.90 0.86 10.22
N ALA A 213 8.17 0.78 9.79
CA ALA A 213 8.87 1.87 9.12
C ALA A 213 8.94 3.15 9.97
N GLU A 214 9.12 2.99 11.27
CA GLU A 214 9.34 4.06 12.25
C GLU A 214 10.80 4.12 12.73
N ALA A 215 11.60 3.09 12.46
CA ALA A 215 13.03 3.02 12.71
C ALA A 215 13.84 3.09 11.41
N VAL A 216 14.99 3.77 11.49
CA VAL A 216 15.92 3.89 10.37
C VAL A 216 16.62 2.55 10.11
N GLY A 217 16.73 2.16 8.84
CA GLY A 217 17.53 1.01 8.40
C GLY A 217 18.74 1.47 7.60
N VAL A 218 19.95 1.02 7.95
CA VAL A 218 21.20 1.48 7.33
C VAL A 218 22.08 0.29 6.93
N ILE A 219 22.67 0.36 5.73
CA ILE A 219 23.61 -0.67 5.28
C ILE A 219 24.88 -0.63 6.15
N PRO A 220 25.30 -1.76 6.76
CA PRO A 220 26.47 -1.79 7.64
C PRO A 220 27.74 -1.27 6.97
N GLY A 221 28.48 -0.44 7.68
CA GLY A 221 29.75 0.13 7.19
C GLY A 221 29.59 1.25 6.15
N THR A 222 28.38 1.74 5.91
CA THR A 222 28.08 2.84 4.98
C THR A 222 27.19 3.90 5.64
N THR A 223 26.87 4.98 4.92
CA THR A 223 25.81 5.93 5.28
C THR A 223 24.50 5.70 4.51
N ASP A 224 24.43 4.64 3.69
CA ASP A 224 23.30 4.38 2.81
C ASP A 224 22.11 3.86 3.62
N THR A 225 21.02 4.63 3.61
CA THR A 225 19.79 4.31 4.32
C THR A 225 18.87 3.49 3.42
N LEU A 226 18.34 2.36 3.91
CA LEU A 226 17.35 1.53 3.20
C LEU A 226 15.91 1.79 3.64
N CYS A 227 15.72 2.28 4.87
CA CYS A 227 14.43 2.68 5.39
C CYS A 227 14.53 4.03 6.08
N TYR A 228 13.82 5.02 5.55
CA TYR A 228 13.58 6.30 6.22
C TYR A 228 12.27 6.22 7.01
N PRO A 229 12.27 6.59 8.31
CA PRO A 229 11.04 6.73 9.08
C PRO A 229 10.14 7.82 8.48
N ASN A 230 8.89 7.46 8.21
CA ASN A 230 7.88 8.40 7.73
C ASN A 230 6.79 8.55 8.80
N PHE A 231 6.61 9.79 9.28
CA PHE A 231 5.62 10.16 10.31
C PHE A 231 5.77 9.42 11.64
N ALA A 232 6.99 8.95 11.93
CA ALA A 232 7.30 8.20 13.14
C ALA A 232 7.17 9.05 14.41
N GLY A 233 6.76 8.42 15.50
CA GLY A 233 6.67 9.07 16.81
C GLY A 233 5.52 10.07 16.96
N LEU A 234 4.63 10.16 15.96
CA LEU A 234 3.42 10.98 16.02
C LEU A 234 2.22 10.27 16.69
N GLY A 235 2.39 9.01 17.12
CA GLY A 235 1.33 8.22 17.73
C GLY A 235 0.20 7.83 16.77
N LEU A 236 0.45 7.87 15.46
CA LEU A 236 -0.51 7.52 14.42
C LEU A 236 -0.57 6.01 14.24
N ASN A 237 -1.76 5.45 14.33
CA ASN A 237 -2.00 4.03 14.08
C ASN A 237 -1.68 3.69 12.60
N SER A 238 -0.92 2.62 12.35
CA SER A 238 -0.60 2.10 11.00
C SER A 238 -1.43 0.90 10.54
N ASP A 239 -2.35 0.44 11.38
CA ASP A 239 -3.17 -0.73 11.15
C ASP A 239 -4.33 -0.43 10.21
N PHE A 240 -4.82 -1.47 9.56
CA PHE A 240 -5.98 -1.41 8.68
C PHE A 240 -7.17 -2.05 9.41
N GLN A 241 -8.28 -1.31 9.50
CA GLN A 241 -9.49 -1.70 10.24
C GLN A 241 -10.73 -1.07 9.57
N LEU A 242 -11.87 -1.79 9.63
CA LEU A 242 -13.20 -1.34 9.22
C LEU A 242 -14.07 -1.00 10.43
#